data_AF-F8J9M0-F1
#
_entry.id   AF-F8J9M0-F1
#
_cell.length_a   1.000
_cell.length_b   1.000
_cell.length_c   1.000
_cell.angle_alpha   90.00
_cell.angle_beta   90.00
_cell.angle_gamma   90.00
#
_symmetry.space_group_name_H-M   'P 1'
#
loop_
_entity.id
_entity.type
_entity.pdbx_description
1 polymer ?
#
loop_
_entity_poly.entity_id
_entity_poly.type
_entity_poly.pdbx_seq_one_letter_code
_entity_poly.pdbx_strand_id
1 'polypeptide(L)'
;MRFFVIGLLAFIAGPAFADQSCKDQVDAAFAKLRDAKAFRLETTITNADGSLKMKADYVLPDRMHQIVEVSNQPMPMEMIVIGKRAWSNQQGVWAELPQSFADTVANQIKETVAQPPKIGTDYKCAGDKDFEGKTYAVYQGTLAMPLAADAKDKGPRVSAMSVPNQQSVYIDKTTGLPARNIVTPVTDPTKRLFDGTFTVMPNLTIEPPAVTAN
;
A
#
# COMPACT_ATOMS: atom_id res chain seq x y z
N MET A 1 35.59 18.54 -55.20
CA MET A 1 34.50 17.76 -54.57
C MET A 1 34.59 17.95 -53.07
N ARG A 2 33.57 18.57 -52.45
CA ARG A 2 33.54 18.86 -51.00
C ARG A 2 33.05 17.62 -50.25
N PHE A 3 33.86 17.13 -49.31
CA PHE A 3 33.48 16.09 -48.36
C PHE A 3 32.51 16.67 -47.32
N PHE A 4 31.31 16.07 -47.21
CA PHE A 4 30.39 16.33 -46.11
C PHE A 4 30.59 15.25 -45.04
N VAL A 5 31.08 15.66 -43.87
CA VAL A 5 31.11 14.84 -42.66
C VAL A 5 29.79 15.09 -41.92
N ILE A 6 28.92 14.07 -41.85
CA ILE A 6 27.70 14.11 -41.05
C ILE A 6 28.06 13.60 -39.65
N GLY A 7 28.15 14.50 -38.69
CA GLY A 7 28.33 14.19 -37.28
C GLY A 7 27.03 13.63 -36.67
N LEU A 8 27.10 12.40 -36.19
CA LEU A 8 26.01 11.72 -35.47
C LEU A 8 25.97 12.24 -34.03
N LEU A 9 25.00 13.11 -33.71
CA LEU A 9 24.70 13.53 -32.33
C LEU A 9 23.97 12.39 -31.61
N ALA A 10 24.70 11.67 -30.75
CA ALA A 10 24.13 10.72 -29.81
C ALA A 10 23.47 11.49 -28.65
N PHE A 11 22.13 11.58 -28.65
CA PHE A 11 21.38 11.97 -27.46
C PHE A 11 21.45 10.83 -26.45
N ILE A 12 22.33 10.98 -25.47
CA ILE A 12 22.36 10.11 -24.28
C ILE A 12 21.14 10.54 -23.46
N ALA A 13 20.02 9.82 -23.60
CA ALA A 13 18.88 9.96 -22.71
C ALA A 13 19.31 9.48 -21.32
N GLY A 14 19.78 10.42 -20.48
CA GLY A 14 20.07 10.14 -19.07
C GLY A 14 18.80 9.63 -18.38
N PRO A 15 18.92 8.74 -17.38
CA PRO A 15 17.77 8.22 -16.68
C PRO A 15 17.04 9.39 -16.00
N ALA A 16 15.75 9.54 -16.31
CA ALA A 16 14.87 10.63 -15.86
C ALA A 16 14.65 10.72 -14.33
N PHE A 17 15.45 10.03 -13.52
CA PHE A 17 15.36 9.93 -12.07
C PHE A 17 16.57 10.53 -11.33
N ALA A 18 17.58 11.05 -12.03
CA ALA A 18 18.82 11.51 -11.39
C ALA A 18 18.66 12.77 -10.50
N ASP A 19 17.64 13.60 -10.75
CA ASP A 19 17.46 14.88 -10.05
C ASP A 19 16.36 14.89 -8.97
N GLN A 20 15.56 13.83 -8.86
CA GLN A 20 14.49 13.74 -7.85
C GLN A 20 14.96 13.06 -6.58
N SER A 21 14.55 13.58 -5.41
CA SER A 21 14.85 12.92 -4.15
C SER A 21 14.22 11.53 -4.10
N CYS A 22 14.84 10.60 -3.38
CA CYS A 22 14.33 9.24 -3.20
C CYS A 22 12.90 9.24 -2.61
N LYS A 23 12.57 10.25 -1.79
CA LYS A 23 11.23 10.47 -1.27
C LYS A 23 10.25 10.84 -2.40
N ASP A 24 10.61 11.79 -3.26
CA ASP A 24 9.74 12.23 -4.37
C ASP A 24 9.47 11.08 -5.34
N GLN A 25 10.45 10.20 -5.57
CA GLN A 25 10.27 9.02 -6.41
C GLN A 25 9.26 8.03 -5.81
N VAL A 26 9.29 7.80 -4.49
CA VAL A 26 8.29 6.99 -3.80
C VAL A 26 6.92 7.66 -3.86
N ASP A 27 6.84 8.96 -3.58
CA ASP A 27 5.59 9.72 -3.60
C ASP A 27 4.95 9.71 -5.00
N ALA A 28 5.76 9.84 -6.06
CA ALA A 28 5.33 9.76 -7.45
C ALA A 28 4.77 8.38 -7.81
N ALA A 29 5.39 7.29 -7.35
CA ALA A 29 4.88 5.94 -7.61
C ALA A 29 3.53 5.71 -6.92
N PHE A 30 3.38 6.13 -5.67
CA PHE A 30 2.08 6.05 -4.98
C PHE A 30 1.03 6.99 -5.58
N ALA A 31 1.42 8.14 -6.12
CA ALA A 31 0.52 9.00 -6.88
C ALA A 31 0.02 8.28 -8.13
N LYS A 32 0.92 7.63 -8.87
CA LYS A 32 0.57 6.82 -10.03
C LYS A 32 -0.39 5.66 -9.69
N LEU A 33 -0.19 5.00 -8.54
CA LEU A 33 -1.12 3.98 -8.05
C LEU A 33 -2.52 4.57 -7.79
N ARG A 34 -2.60 5.74 -7.15
CA ARG A 34 -3.88 6.44 -6.92
C ARG A 34 -4.54 6.89 -8.23
N ASP A 35 -3.74 7.30 -9.22
CA ASP A 35 -4.24 7.72 -10.53
C ASP A 35 -4.79 6.55 -11.35
N ALA A 36 -4.35 5.31 -11.08
CA ALA A 36 -4.94 4.11 -11.65
C ALA A 36 -6.38 3.84 -11.17
N LYS A 37 -6.84 4.55 -10.12
CA LYS A 37 -8.18 4.51 -9.50
C LYS A 37 -8.60 3.19 -8.88
N ALA A 38 -8.18 2.06 -9.41
CA ALA A 38 -8.59 0.74 -8.97
C ALA A 38 -7.38 -0.17 -8.77
N PHE A 39 -7.21 -0.68 -7.55
CA PHE A 39 -6.10 -1.55 -7.20
C PHE A 39 -6.43 -2.43 -6.00
N ARG A 40 -5.68 -3.53 -5.89
CA ARG A 40 -5.70 -4.46 -4.76
C ARG A 40 -4.42 -4.27 -3.93
N LEU A 41 -4.58 -4.26 -2.61
CA LEU A 41 -3.51 -4.38 -1.64
C LEU A 41 -3.69 -5.70 -0.87
N GLU A 42 -2.77 -6.63 -1.07
CA GLU A 42 -2.69 -7.87 -0.29
C GLU A 42 -1.57 -7.73 0.74
N THR A 43 -1.88 -7.97 2.02
CA THR A 43 -0.93 -7.82 3.11
C THR A 43 -0.89 -9.04 4.00
N THR A 44 0.30 -9.43 4.43
CA THR A 44 0.49 -10.30 5.60
C THR A 44 1.06 -9.46 6.73
N ILE A 45 0.43 -9.52 7.90
CA ILE A 45 0.87 -8.86 9.13
C ILE A 45 1.20 -9.94 10.15
N THR A 46 2.40 -9.89 10.72
CA THR A 46 2.85 -10.85 11.73
C THR A 46 3.27 -10.11 12.98
N ASN A 47 2.65 -10.44 14.12
CA ASN A 47 2.99 -9.90 15.43
C ASN A 47 3.19 -11.05 16.45
N ALA A 48 3.27 -10.71 17.74
CA ALA A 48 3.43 -11.71 18.80
C ALA A 48 2.19 -12.61 18.98
N ASP A 49 1.01 -12.11 18.62
CA ASP A 49 -0.28 -12.79 18.82
C ASP A 49 -0.66 -13.70 17.64
N GLY A 50 0.03 -13.58 16.51
CA GLY A 50 -0.13 -14.44 15.35
C GLY A 50 0.07 -13.73 14.02
N SER A 51 -0.46 -14.34 12.96
CA SER A 51 -0.48 -13.75 11.62
C SER A 51 -1.88 -13.44 11.15
N LEU A 52 -2.00 -12.36 10.38
CA LEU A 52 -3.22 -11.92 9.72
C LEU A 52 -2.93 -11.68 8.25
N LYS A 53 -3.77 -12.25 7.39
CA LYS A 53 -3.78 -11.94 5.95
C LYS A 53 -4.95 -11.01 5.69
N MET A 54 -4.70 -9.96 4.93
CA MET A 54 -5.72 -9.00 4.54
C MET A 54 -5.62 -8.75 3.04
N LYS A 55 -6.77 -8.73 2.39
CA LYS A 55 -6.93 -8.33 1.00
C LYS A 55 -7.86 -7.13 0.99
N ALA A 56 -7.38 -5.99 0.53
CA ALA A 56 -8.17 -4.78 0.40
C ALA A 56 -8.21 -4.36 -1.07
N ASP A 57 -9.39 -4.42 -1.66
CA ASP A 57 -9.72 -3.90 -2.96
C ASP A 57 -10.16 -2.45 -2.82
N TYR A 58 -9.57 -1.55 -3.59
CA TYR A 58 -9.91 -0.13 -3.59
C TYR A 58 -10.41 0.29 -4.96
N VAL A 59 -11.52 1.03 -4.98
CA VAL A 59 -11.96 1.83 -6.13
C VAL A 59 -12.12 3.26 -5.64
N LEU A 60 -11.12 4.09 -5.94
CA LEU A 60 -11.04 5.47 -5.49
C LEU A 60 -12.14 6.33 -6.16
N PRO A 61 -12.68 7.33 -5.45
CA PRO A 61 -12.14 7.89 -4.20
C PRO A 61 -12.66 7.26 -2.90
N ASP A 62 -13.72 6.46 -2.94
CA ASP A 62 -14.55 6.21 -1.75
C ASP A 62 -15.07 4.78 -1.60
N ARG A 63 -14.52 3.82 -2.35
CA ARG A 63 -14.91 2.41 -2.24
C ARG A 63 -13.78 1.52 -1.81
N MET A 64 -14.10 0.59 -0.93
CA MET A 64 -13.20 -0.46 -0.46
C MET A 64 -13.97 -1.76 -0.19
N HIS A 65 -13.38 -2.90 -0.53
CA HIS A 65 -13.81 -4.22 -0.10
C HIS A 65 -12.61 -4.89 0.55
N GLN A 66 -12.71 -5.13 1.85
CA GLN A 66 -11.65 -5.70 2.66
C GLN A 66 -12.07 -7.09 3.14
N ILE A 67 -11.16 -8.05 3.02
CA ILE A 67 -11.29 -9.40 3.55
C ILE A 67 -10.11 -9.62 4.48
N VAL A 68 -10.38 -10.09 5.69
CA VAL A 68 -9.40 -10.30 6.76
C VAL A 68 -9.47 -11.73 7.26
N GLU A 69 -8.37 -12.45 7.13
CA GLU A 69 -8.17 -13.81 7.65
C GLU A 69 -7.22 -13.75 8.85
N VAL A 70 -7.69 -14.20 10.01
CA VAL A 70 -6.88 -14.32 11.23
C VAL A 70 -6.60 -15.80 11.45
N SER A 71 -5.36 -16.20 11.74
CA SER A 71 -4.97 -17.61 11.90
C SER A 71 -5.83 -18.41 12.90
N ASN A 72 -6.41 -17.74 13.90
CA ASN A 72 -7.18 -18.36 14.97
C ASN A 72 -8.71 -18.19 14.79
N GLN A 73 -9.18 -17.74 13.63
CA GLN A 73 -10.60 -17.59 13.32
C GLN A 73 -10.98 -18.51 12.15
N PRO A 74 -12.09 -19.27 12.26
CA PRO A 74 -12.45 -20.25 11.25
C PRO A 74 -12.95 -19.64 9.93
N MET A 75 -13.44 -18.40 9.96
CA MET A 75 -14.00 -17.71 8.80
C MET A 75 -13.39 -16.31 8.68
N PRO A 76 -13.16 -15.82 7.44
CA PRO A 76 -12.71 -14.45 7.23
C PRO A 76 -13.79 -13.46 7.66
N MET A 77 -13.36 -12.28 8.09
CA MET A 77 -14.22 -11.11 8.25
C MET A 77 -14.17 -10.31 6.96
N GLU A 78 -15.33 -9.90 6.44
CA GLU A 78 -15.38 -9.00 5.30
C GLU A 78 -16.00 -7.66 5.66
N MET A 79 -15.58 -6.62 4.95
CA MET A 79 -16.13 -5.29 5.07
C MET A 79 -16.19 -4.63 3.71
N ILE A 80 -17.33 -4.02 3.37
CA ILE A 80 -17.48 -3.17 2.19
C ILE A 80 -17.72 -1.74 2.71
N VAL A 81 -17.03 -0.77 2.12
CA VAL A 81 -17.25 0.66 2.36
C VAL A 81 -17.52 1.32 1.04
N ILE A 82 -18.59 2.12 0.96
CA ILE A 82 -18.95 2.92 -0.21
C ILE A 82 -19.42 4.29 0.29
N GLY A 83 -18.64 5.33 0.00
CA GLY A 83 -18.92 6.68 0.47
C GLY A 83 -18.88 6.74 2.00
N LYS A 84 -20.05 6.97 2.61
CA LYS A 84 -20.23 7.01 4.07
C LYS A 84 -20.96 5.81 4.65
N ARG A 85 -21.16 4.76 3.85
CA ARG A 85 -21.83 3.54 4.28
C ARG A 85 -20.82 2.42 4.38
N ALA A 86 -20.98 1.57 5.37
CA ALA A 86 -20.14 0.40 5.55
C ALA A 86 -21.01 -0.80 5.91
N TRP A 87 -20.63 -1.97 5.44
CA TRP A 87 -21.26 -3.24 5.76
C TRP A 87 -20.18 -4.21 6.22
N SER A 88 -20.49 -5.04 7.20
CA SER A 88 -19.65 -6.18 7.57
C SER A 88 -20.34 -7.48 7.20
N ASN A 89 -19.54 -8.46 6.80
CA ASN A 89 -19.97 -9.84 6.69
C ASN A 89 -19.43 -10.62 7.88
N GLN A 90 -20.33 -11.22 8.65
CA GLN A 90 -19.99 -12.19 9.67
C GLN A 90 -20.65 -13.52 9.31
N GLN A 91 -19.82 -14.52 8.98
CA GLN A 91 -20.27 -15.89 8.69
C GLN A 91 -21.33 -15.99 7.57
N GLY A 92 -21.18 -15.18 6.52
CA GLY A 92 -22.06 -15.17 5.35
C GLY A 92 -23.21 -14.17 5.43
N VAL A 93 -23.44 -13.52 6.57
CA VAL A 93 -24.53 -12.54 6.74
C VAL A 93 -23.98 -11.12 6.65
N TRP A 94 -24.51 -10.34 5.70
CA TRP A 94 -24.19 -8.92 5.54
C TRP A 94 -25.10 -8.05 6.40
N ALA A 95 -24.52 -7.17 7.20
CA ALA A 95 -25.23 -6.16 7.97
C ALA A 95 -24.60 -4.78 7.74
N GLU A 96 -25.44 -3.75 7.67
CA GLU A 96 -24.97 -2.36 7.64
C GLU A 96 -24.45 -1.96 9.02
N LEU A 97 -23.29 -1.33 9.05
CA LEU A 97 -22.63 -0.87 10.27
C LEU A 97 -23.16 0.50 10.69
N PRO A 98 -23.10 0.85 12.00
CA PRO A 98 -23.49 2.16 12.48
C PRO A 98 -22.75 3.30 11.76
N GLN A 99 -23.45 4.41 11.50
CA GLN A 99 -22.92 5.55 10.74
C GLN A 99 -21.59 6.09 11.29
N SER A 100 -21.44 6.17 12.61
CA SER A 100 -20.21 6.64 13.25
C SER A 100 -19.00 5.74 12.95
N PHE A 101 -19.21 4.44 12.85
CA PHE A 101 -18.17 3.49 12.45
C PHE A 101 -17.86 3.64 10.97
N ALA A 102 -18.89 3.72 10.12
CA ALA A 102 -18.74 3.91 8.68
C ALA A 102 -17.95 5.21 8.36
N ASP A 103 -18.26 6.32 9.02
CA ASP A 103 -17.54 7.59 8.89
C ASP A 103 -16.06 7.46 9.30
N THR A 104 -15.79 6.75 10.39
CA THR A 104 -14.41 6.49 10.86
C THR A 104 -13.60 5.75 9.80
N VAL A 105 -14.15 4.66 9.25
CA VAL A 105 -13.45 3.86 8.23
C VAL A 105 -13.30 4.64 6.93
N ALA A 106 -14.34 5.35 6.48
CA ALA A 106 -14.29 6.18 5.28
C ALA A 106 -13.21 7.28 5.38
N ASN A 107 -13.10 7.93 6.54
CA ASN A 107 -12.04 8.90 6.79
C ASN A 107 -10.66 8.25 6.77
N GLN A 108 -10.51 7.06 7.37
CA GLN A 108 -9.24 6.33 7.32
C GLN A 108 -8.80 5.99 5.90
N ILE A 109 -9.70 5.51 5.03
CA ILE A 109 -9.42 5.26 3.61
C ILE A 109 -8.96 6.55 2.93
N LYS A 110 -9.70 7.65 3.17
CA LYS A 110 -9.39 8.94 2.57
C LYS A 110 -7.99 9.41 2.96
N GLU A 111 -7.65 9.34 4.24
CA GLU A 111 -6.39 9.88 4.76
C GLU A 111 -5.17 9.01 4.47
N THR A 112 -5.34 7.69 4.35
CA THR A 112 -4.21 6.76 4.23
C THR A 112 -4.01 6.18 2.83
N VAL A 113 -5.05 6.22 2.00
CA VAL A 113 -5.05 5.56 0.69
C VAL A 113 -5.36 6.56 -0.43
N ALA A 114 -6.47 7.31 -0.30
CA ALA A 114 -6.92 8.21 -1.35
C ALA A 114 -6.10 9.51 -1.44
N GLN A 115 -5.44 9.91 -0.35
CA GLN A 115 -4.62 11.11 -0.27
C GLN A 115 -3.14 10.79 -0.03
N PRO A 116 -2.22 11.67 -0.44
CA PRO A 116 -0.82 11.56 -0.03
C PRO A 116 -0.70 11.56 1.50
N PRO A 117 0.21 10.75 2.08
CA PRO A 117 0.45 10.76 3.51
C PRO A 117 0.84 12.16 4.01
N LYS A 118 0.18 12.63 5.07
CA LYS A 118 0.48 13.94 5.69
C LYS A 118 1.87 13.99 6.34
N ILE A 119 2.40 12.84 6.76
CA ILE A 119 3.74 12.69 7.35
C ILE A 119 4.61 11.97 6.33
N GLY A 120 5.64 12.66 5.84
CA GLY A 120 6.63 12.07 4.95
C GLY A 120 7.61 11.19 5.72
N THR A 121 7.82 9.97 5.26
CA THR A 121 9.02 9.18 5.63
C THR A 121 10.17 9.63 4.75
N ASP A 122 11.32 9.92 5.35
CA ASP A 122 12.55 10.12 4.61
C ASP A 122 13.03 8.77 4.06
N TYR A 123 13.17 8.70 2.74
CA TYR A 123 13.64 7.51 2.04
C TYR A 123 15.09 7.70 1.57
N LYS A 124 15.89 6.66 1.74
CA LYS A 124 17.18 6.48 1.09
C LYS A 124 17.01 5.59 -0.13
N CYS A 125 17.69 5.93 -1.22
CA CYS A 125 17.75 5.09 -2.41
C CYS A 125 18.67 3.89 -2.10
N ALA A 126 18.08 2.70 -2.00
CA ALA A 126 18.83 1.46 -1.77
C ALA A 126 19.32 0.81 -3.07
N GLY A 127 19.04 1.45 -4.22
CA GLY A 127 19.43 1.01 -5.55
C GLY A 127 18.50 -0.05 -6.14
N ASP A 128 18.93 -0.60 -7.27
CA ASP A 128 18.25 -1.71 -7.92
C ASP A 128 18.52 -3.01 -7.14
N LYS A 129 17.48 -3.80 -6.87
CA LYS A 129 17.60 -5.11 -6.22
C LYS A 129 16.70 -6.14 -6.87
N ASP A 130 17.22 -7.35 -6.98
CA ASP A 130 16.43 -8.50 -7.36
C ASP A 130 15.60 -8.99 -6.18
N PHE A 131 14.32 -9.21 -6.44
CA PHE A 131 13.37 -9.70 -5.46
C PHE A 131 12.34 -10.58 -6.18
N GLU A 132 12.16 -11.82 -5.70
CA GLU A 132 11.19 -12.78 -6.25
C GLU A 132 11.23 -12.90 -7.79
N GLY A 133 12.45 -12.92 -8.36
CA GLY A 133 12.68 -13.12 -9.79
C GLY A 133 12.55 -11.87 -10.68
N LYS A 134 12.40 -10.67 -10.09
CA LYS A 134 12.34 -9.40 -10.83
C LYS A 134 13.21 -8.33 -10.16
N THR A 135 13.82 -7.46 -10.97
CA THR A 135 14.59 -6.31 -10.48
C THR A 135 13.67 -5.12 -10.22
N TYR A 136 13.80 -4.50 -9.05
CA TYR A 136 13.05 -3.32 -8.63
C TYR A 136 13.98 -2.19 -8.22
N ALA A 137 13.53 -0.94 -8.34
CA ALA A 137 14.12 0.17 -7.62
C ALA A 137 13.65 0.12 -6.17
N VAL A 138 14.58 0.07 -5.21
CA VAL A 138 14.27 -0.12 -3.80
C VAL A 138 14.60 1.13 -2.99
N TYR A 139 13.67 1.52 -2.13
CA TYR A 139 13.74 2.69 -1.27
C TYR A 139 13.54 2.27 0.17
N GLN A 140 14.37 2.78 1.09
CA GLN A 140 14.36 2.38 2.49
C GLN A 140 14.18 3.59 3.40
N GLY A 141 13.19 3.53 4.29
CA GLY A 141 12.92 4.55 5.29
C GLY A 141 12.86 3.92 6.67
N THR A 142 13.30 4.65 7.69
CA THR A 142 13.09 4.25 9.08
C THR A 142 11.77 4.83 9.53
N LEU A 143 10.86 3.98 10.00
CA LEU A 143 9.60 4.45 10.54
C LEU A 143 9.84 5.11 11.90
N ALA A 144 9.30 6.32 12.10
CA ALA A 144 9.52 7.11 13.30
C ALA A 144 9.06 6.36 14.55
N MET A 145 9.90 6.38 15.59
CA MET A 145 9.61 5.87 16.93
C MET A 145 9.93 6.96 17.96
N PRO A 146 9.13 7.14 19.03
CA PRO A 146 7.92 6.37 19.33
C PRO A 146 6.77 6.70 18.37
N LEU A 147 5.88 5.73 18.16
CA LEU A 147 4.62 5.97 17.49
C LEU A 147 3.82 7.04 18.24
N ALA A 148 3.05 7.86 17.52
CA ALA A 148 2.11 8.80 18.14
C ALA A 148 1.12 8.06 19.07
N ALA A 149 0.59 8.73 20.09
CA ALA A 149 -0.29 8.09 21.06
C ALA A 149 -1.58 7.51 20.43
N ASP A 150 -2.04 8.11 19.32
CA ASP A 150 -3.22 7.70 18.53
C ASP A 150 -2.91 6.59 17.51
N ALA A 151 -1.67 6.11 17.46
CA ALA A 151 -1.22 5.15 16.46
C ALA A 151 -1.97 3.80 16.53
N LYS A 152 -2.44 3.41 17.71
CA LYS A 152 -3.23 2.19 17.93
C LYS A 152 -4.57 2.24 17.18
N ASP A 153 -5.10 3.43 16.96
CA ASP A 153 -6.40 3.64 16.33
C ASP A 153 -6.31 3.68 14.80
N LYS A 154 -5.08 3.73 14.25
CA LYS A 154 -4.80 3.81 12.79
C LYS A 154 -4.67 2.45 12.11
N GLY A 155 -5.05 1.38 12.81
CA GLY A 155 -5.17 0.03 12.27
C GLY A 155 -3.98 -0.90 12.54
N PRO A 156 -4.09 -2.16 12.11
CA PRO A 156 -3.22 -3.26 12.54
C PRO A 156 -1.76 -3.13 12.08
N ARG A 157 -1.50 -2.39 11.00
CA ARG A 157 -0.13 -2.14 10.52
C ARG A 157 0.69 -1.36 11.55
N VAL A 158 0.06 -0.39 12.20
CA VAL A 158 0.76 0.53 13.11
C VAL A 158 0.93 -0.11 14.49
N SER A 159 -0.04 -0.92 14.95
CA SER A 159 0.08 -1.67 16.20
C SER A 159 1.15 -2.77 16.16
N ALA A 160 1.49 -3.30 14.98
CA ALA A 160 2.55 -4.30 14.81
C ALA A 160 3.98 -3.73 15.03
N MET A 161 4.13 -2.41 15.21
CA MET A 161 5.43 -1.74 15.27
C MET A 161 5.84 -1.43 16.72
N SER A 162 6.49 -2.37 17.40
CA SER A 162 6.94 -2.21 18.80
C SER A 162 8.43 -1.87 18.96
N VAL A 163 9.20 -1.90 17.89
CA VAL A 163 10.65 -1.63 17.83
C VAL A 163 10.96 -0.73 16.63
N PRO A 164 12.16 -0.08 16.56
CA PRO A 164 12.57 0.62 15.36
C PRO A 164 12.48 -0.31 14.15
N ASN A 165 11.75 0.14 13.13
CA ASN A 165 11.43 -0.66 11.96
C ASN A 165 11.90 0.03 10.69
N GLN A 166 12.40 -0.78 9.77
CA GLN A 166 12.77 -0.34 8.43
C GLN A 166 11.64 -0.69 7.47
N GLN A 167 11.14 0.31 6.77
CA GLN A 167 10.25 0.12 5.63
C GLN A 167 11.08 0.05 4.35
N SER A 168 10.82 -0.94 3.51
CA SER A 168 11.37 -1.07 2.17
C SER A 168 10.23 -1.03 1.14
N VAL A 169 10.27 -0.06 0.23
CA VAL A 169 9.33 0.07 -0.89
C VAL A 169 10.03 -0.38 -2.16
N TYR A 170 9.41 -1.30 -2.89
CA TYR A 170 9.91 -1.83 -4.16
C TYR A 170 9.04 -1.27 -5.27
N ILE A 171 9.66 -0.56 -6.20
CA ILE A 171 9.00 0.07 -7.35
C ILE A 171 9.42 -0.67 -8.61
N ASP A 172 8.43 -1.08 -9.40
CA ASP A 172 8.66 -1.68 -10.71
C ASP A 172 9.12 -0.58 -11.67
N LYS A 173 10.35 -0.69 -12.18
CA LYS A 173 10.95 0.31 -13.07
C LYS A 173 10.27 0.39 -14.44
N THR A 174 9.59 -0.68 -14.85
CA THR A 174 8.87 -0.72 -16.14
C THR A 174 7.58 0.06 -16.05
N THR A 175 6.83 -0.14 -14.98
CA THR A 175 5.50 0.46 -14.81
C THR A 175 5.53 1.75 -14.00
N GLY A 176 6.58 2.00 -13.21
CA GLY A 176 6.67 3.10 -12.25
C GLY A 176 5.69 2.96 -11.07
N LEU A 177 5.11 1.77 -10.86
CA LEU A 177 4.15 1.51 -9.79
C LEU A 177 4.85 0.88 -8.57
N PRO A 178 4.37 1.16 -7.34
CA PRO A 178 4.79 0.39 -6.19
C PRO A 178 4.32 -1.05 -6.38
N ALA A 179 5.21 -2.01 -6.18
CA ALA A 179 4.92 -3.44 -6.27
C ALA A 179 4.86 -4.05 -4.87
N ARG A 180 5.81 -3.70 -4.00
CA ARG A 180 5.90 -4.21 -2.62
C ARG A 180 6.17 -3.13 -1.60
N ASN A 181 5.68 -3.35 -0.39
CA ASN A 181 5.98 -2.56 0.79
C ASN A 181 6.19 -3.51 1.97
N ILE A 182 7.43 -3.63 2.42
CA ILE A 182 7.83 -4.58 3.46
C ILE A 182 8.33 -3.81 4.67
N VAL A 183 7.91 -4.20 5.87
CA VAL A 183 8.42 -3.66 7.13
C VAL A 183 9.07 -4.77 7.93
N THR A 184 10.32 -4.54 8.34
CA THR A 184 11.10 -5.46 9.17
C THR A 184 11.65 -4.72 10.40
N PRO A 185 11.88 -5.41 11.53
CA PRO A 185 12.71 -4.87 12.60
C PRO A 185 14.09 -4.50 12.05
N VAL A 186 14.68 -3.39 12.51
CA VAL A 186 16.07 -3.08 12.16
C VAL A 186 17.05 -4.14 12.69
N THR A 187 16.67 -4.84 13.76
CA THR A 187 17.46 -5.89 14.42
C THR A 187 17.34 -7.26 13.77
N ASP A 188 16.33 -7.48 12.94
CA ASP A 188 16.08 -8.75 12.25
C ASP A 188 15.43 -8.49 10.88
N PRO A 189 16.22 -8.22 9.83
CA PRO A 189 15.69 -7.91 8.50
C PRO A 189 15.06 -9.11 7.79
N THR A 190 15.12 -10.31 8.37
CA THR A 190 14.50 -11.51 7.80
C THR A 190 13.04 -11.66 8.23
N LYS A 191 12.67 -11.06 9.37
CA LYS A 191 11.32 -11.10 9.92
C LYS A 191 10.44 -10.00 9.34
N ARG A 192 9.55 -10.36 8.42
CA ARG A 192 8.55 -9.44 7.85
C ARG A 192 7.38 -9.25 8.82
N LEU A 193 7.31 -8.08 9.45
CA LEU A 193 6.17 -7.68 10.29
C LEU A 193 4.97 -7.25 9.45
N PHE A 194 5.25 -6.64 8.30
CA PHE A 194 4.28 -6.27 7.28
C PHE A 194 4.87 -6.62 5.93
N ASP A 195 4.09 -7.28 5.08
CA ASP A 195 4.44 -7.56 3.69
C ASP A 195 3.23 -7.27 2.82
N GLY A 196 3.26 -6.12 2.15
CA GLY A 196 2.20 -5.65 1.26
C GLY A 196 2.57 -5.79 -0.20
N THR A 197 1.62 -6.23 -1.02
CA THR A 197 1.71 -6.31 -2.48
C THR A 197 0.61 -5.45 -3.10
N PHE A 198 0.97 -4.63 -4.08
CA PHE A 198 0.04 -3.78 -4.81
C PHE A 198 -0.15 -4.29 -6.24
N THR A 199 -1.40 -4.36 -6.68
CA THR A 199 -1.77 -4.78 -8.02
C THR A 199 -2.82 -3.84 -8.59
N VAL A 200 -2.57 -3.23 -9.75
CA VAL A 200 -3.58 -2.41 -10.45
C VAL A 200 -4.67 -3.31 -11.05
N MET A 201 -5.93 -2.93 -10.87
CA MET A 201 -7.10 -3.73 -11.22
C MET A 201 -8.11 -2.90 -12.04
N PRO A 202 -7.89 -2.67 -13.36
CA PRO A 202 -8.62 -1.66 -14.13
C PRO A 202 -10.14 -1.88 -14.24
N ASN A 203 -10.61 -3.11 -14.07
CA ASN A 203 -12.02 -3.48 -14.18
C ASN A 203 -12.65 -3.86 -12.83
N LEU A 204 -11.98 -3.54 -11.71
CA LEU A 204 -12.50 -3.81 -10.38
C LEU A 204 -13.68 -2.87 -10.09
N THR A 205 -14.79 -3.46 -9.67
CA THR A 205 -15.99 -2.77 -9.19
C THR A 205 -16.32 -3.26 -7.80
N ILE A 206 -16.87 -2.39 -6.96
CA ILE A 206 -17.28 -2.72 -5.59
C ILE A 206 -18.69 -2.22 -5.42
N GLU A 207 -19.66 -3.12 -5.26
CA GLU A 207 -21.07 -2.79 -5.09
C GLU A 207 -21.53 -3.04 -3.66
N PRO A 208 -22.61 -2.39 -3.21
CA PRO A 208 -23.22 -2.70 -1.93
C PRO A 208 -23.61 -4.20 -1.88
N PRO A 209 -23.47 -4.86 -0.72
CA PRO A 209 -23.91 -6.24 -0.60
C PRO A 209 -25.44 -6.32 -0.62
N ALA A 210 -25.96 -7.49 -0.99
CA ALA A 210 -27.35 -7.81 -0.73
C ALA A 210 -27.55 -7.98 0.79
N VAL A 211 -28.25 -7.03 1.42
CA VAL A 211 -28.64 -7.13 2.83
C VAL A 211 -29.96 -7.87 2.95
N THR A 212 -30.02 -8.90 3.79
CA THR A 212 -31.28 -9.53 4.17
C THR A 212 -32.00 -8.57 5.11
N ALA A 213 -33.14 -8.00 4.69
CA ALA A 213 -33.98 -7.23 5.59
C ALA A 213 -34.53 -8.18 6.67
N ASN A 214 -34.30 -7.84 7.95
CA ASN A 214 -35.05 -8.42 9.06
C ASN A 214 -36.46 -7.82 9.11
#